data_AF-A0A521AFF1-F1
#
_entry.id   AF-A0A521AFF1-F1
#
_cell.length_a   1.000
_cell.length_b   1.000
_cell.length_c   1.000
_cell.angle_alpha   90.00
_cell.angle_beta   90.00
_cell.angle_gamma   90.00
#
_symmetry.space_group_name_H-M   'P 1'
#
loop_
_entity.id
_entity.type
_entity.pdbx_description
1 polymer ?
#
loop_
_entity_poly.entity_id
_entity_poly.type
_entity_poly.pdbx_seq_one_letter_code
_entity_poly.pdbx_strand_id
1 'polypeptide(L)'
;MTQALTHLARQTPTGVARACARRVTRRSPFGVEPSHQPGVMNWTLQKETNTMKPICFALALATLATPAAALEPLAQEKYINDRLVAARVADRIRRTCPSIDARLLYAYGEARKLKRYAQQKGYSNAQIDAFLDSKEDKKRIYAVAEDYLTRNGARKGDAESFCRLGRAEIAKKNVIGSLLVAK
;
A
#
# COMPACT_ATOMS: atom_id res chain seq x y z
N MET A 1 -46.50 7.07 -45.57
CA MET A 1 -45.77 7.98 -46.47
C MET A 1 -44.60 8.55 -45.66
N THR A 2 -43.33 8.23 -45.82
CA THR A 2 -42.58 7.44 -46.80
C THR A 2 -41.23 7.10 -46.12
N GLN A 3 -40.78 5.86 -46.28
CA GLN A 3 -39.50 5.33 -45.80
C GLN A 3 -38.36 5.69 -46.78
N ALA A 4 -37.14 5.84 -46.26
CA ALA A 4 -35.82 5.61 -46.91
C ALA A 4 -34.75 5.84 -45.82
N LEU A 5 -34.01 4.91 -45.21
CA LEU A 5 -33.38 3.64 -45.61
C LEU A 5 -32.50 3.74 -46.87
N THR A 6 -31.38 3.00 -46.84
CA THR A 6 -30.42 2.69 -47.92
C THR A 6 -29.48 3.85 -48.33
N HIS A 7 -28.14 3.74 -48.43
CA HIS A 7 -27.16 2.65 -48.30
C HIS A 7 -25.75 3.21 -48.62
N LEU A 8 -24.72 2.38 -48.40
CA LEU A 8 -23.35 2.38 -49.01
C LEU A 8 -22.29 3.34 -48.42
N ALA A 9 -21.27 2.90 -47.69
CA ALA A 9 -20.22 1.88 -47.96
C ALA A 9 -18.95 2.44 -48.63
N ARG A 10 -17.82 2.26 -47.92
CA ARG A 10 -16.50 1.73 -48.36
C ARG A 10 -15.42 2.29 -47.40
N GLN A 11 -14.90 1.50 -46.46
CA GLN A 11 -13.79 0.56 -46.63
C GLN A 11 -12.60 1.14 -47.42
N THR A 12 -11.48 1.40 -46.71
CA THR A 12 -10.13 0.97 -47.14
C THR A 12 -9.21 0.86 -45.90
N PRO A 13 -8.65 -0.33 -45.64
CA PRO A 13 -7.49 -0.55 -44.79
C PRO A 13 -6.23 -0.66 -45.66
N THR A 14 -5.16 0.04 -45.30
CA THR A 14 -3.77 -0.22 -45.74
C THR A 14 -2.89 0.03 -44.51
N GLY A 15 -2.11 -0.90 -43.95
CA GLY A 15 -1.53 -2.10 -44.51
C GLY A 15 -0.06 -1.85 -44.86
N VAL A 16 0.82 -1.78 -43.86
CA VAL A 16 2.24 -2.15 -44.05
C VAL A 16 2.74 -2.85 -42.78
N ALA A 17 2.88 -4.16 -42.94
CA ALA A 17 3.62 -5.03 -42.05
C ALA A 17 5.12 -4.68 -42.06
N ARG A 18 5.78 -4.78 -40.90
CA ARG A 18 7.14 -5.30 -40.86
C ARG A 18 7.34 -6.11 -39.59
N ALA A 19 7.28 -7.41 -39.78
CA ALA A 19 7.89 -8.37 -38.90
C ALA A 19 9.39 -8.08 -38.76
N CYS A 20 9.89 -8.12 -37.54
CA CYS A 20 11.26 -8.53 -37.27
C CYS A 20 11.25 -9.31 -35.96
N ALA A 21 10.91 -10.59 -36.08
CA ALA A 21 11.31 -11.59 -35.12
C ALA A 21 12.85 -11.63 -35.09
N ARG A 22 13.45 -11.29 -33.96
CA ARG A 22 14.81 -11.76 -33.63
C ARG A 22 14.72 -12.67 -32.42
N ARG A 23 14.60 -13.96 -32.74
CA ARG A 23 14.99 -15.08 -31.89
C ARG A 23 16.46 -15.36 -32.18
N VAL A 24 17.34 -14.99 -31.26
CA VAL A 24 18.73 -15.49 -31.14
C VAL A 24 18.94 -15.65 -29.63
N THR A 25 18.60 -16.79 -29.04
CA THR A 25 19.44 -17.98 -28.81
C THR A 25 20.75 -17.72 -28.06
N ARG A 26 20.88 -18.48 -26.95
CA ARG A 26 22.10 -18.88 -26.22
C ARG A 26 22.78 -17.80 -25.38
N ARG A 27 23.43 -18.09 -24.26
CA ARG A 27 23.56 -19.24 -23.34
C ARG A 27 24.64 -18.70 -22.39
N SER A 28 24.31 -18.35 -21.15
CA SER A 28 25.34 -18.09 -20.14
C SER A 28 25.15 -19.10 -19.02
N PRO A 29 25.97 -20.16 -18.99
CA PRO A 29 26.22 -20.93 -17.79
C PRO A 29 27.41 -20.30 -17.04
N PHE A 30 27.50 -20.56 -15.73
CA PHE A 30 28.61 -20.16 -14.84
C PHE A 30 28.64 -18.64 -14.52
N GLY A 31 28.82 -18.17 -13.28
CA GLY A 31 29.51 -18.78 -12.16
C GLY A 31 28.75 -18.68 -10.83
N VAL A 32 28.87 -19.79 -10.12
CA VAL A 32 28.72 -19.97 -8.69
C VAL A 32 29.91 -19.28 -8.01
N GLU A 33 29.67 -18.42 -7.03
CA GLU A 33 30.73 -17.97 -6.11
C GLU A 33 30.17 -17.81 -4.69
N PRO A 34 30.39 -18.80 -3.80
CA PRO A 34 30.27 -18.64 -2.37
C PRO A 34 31.65 -18.84 -1.74
N SER A 35 32.27 -17.77 -1.25
CA SER A 35 33.38 -17.92 -0.31
C SER A 35 33.53 -16.67 0.56
N HIS A 36 33.11 -16.79 1.82
CA HIS A 36 33.94 -16.39 2.96
C HIS A 36 33.34 -16.93 4.26
N GLN A 37 34.01 -17.96 4.79
CA GLN A 37 34.06 -18.22 6.22
C GLN A 37 35.02 -17.19 6.86
N PRO A 38 34.86 -16.85 8.14
CA PRO A 38 35.72 -17.53 9.11
C PRO A 38 35.04 -17.78 10.46
N GLY A 39 35.39 -18.90 11.10
CA GLY A 39 34.93 -19.20 12.45
C GLY A 39 35.33 -20.60 12.87
N VAL A 40 36.64 -20.84 12.93
CA VAL A 40 37.22 -22.10 13.39
C VAL A 40 36.88 -22.36 14.86
N MET A 41 36.39 -23.58 15.04
CA MET A 41 36.13 -24.32 16.26
C MET A 41 37.27 -24.24 17.28
N ASN A 42 36.93 -24.04 18.55
CA ASN A 42 37.64 -24.68 19.65
C ASN A 42 36.68 -25.02 20.80
N TRP A 43 36.24 -26.28 20.84
CA TRP A 43 35.63 -26.88 22.03
C TRP A 43 36.27 -28.26 22.23
N THR A 44 37.53 -28.27 22.65
CA THR A 44 38.11 -29.44 23.30
C THR A 44 37.59 -29.52 24.73
N LEU A 45 36.75 -30.52 25.03
CA LEU A 45 36.82 -31.34 26.25
C LEU A 45 35.77 -32.46 26.16
N GLN A 46 36.17 -33.54 25.47
CA GLN A 46 35.67 -34.89 25.72
C GLN A 46 36.14 -35.34 27.11
N LYS A 47 35.20 -35.84 27.90
CA LYS A 47 35.42 -36.84 28.96
C LYS A 47 34.28 -37.85 28.81
N GLU A 48 34.54 -38.97 28.14
CA GLU A 48 34.80 -40.28 28.74
C GLU A 48 33.55 -40.91 29.39
N THR A 49 32.90 -41.74 28.57
CA THR A 49 32.21 -43.01 28.85
C THR A 49 31.53 -43.25 30.21
N ASN A 50 30.21 -43.45 30.17
CA ASN A 50 29.64 -44.58 30.89
C ASN A 50 28.51 -45.25 30.08
N THR A 51 28.72 -46.53 29.82
CA THR A 51 27.87 -47.47 29.10
C THR A 51 26.65 -47.86 29.94
N MET A 52 25.44 -47.46 29.53
CA MET A 52 24.24 -48.23 29.79
C MET A 52 23.14 -47.89 28.77
N LYS A 53 22.87 -48.82 27.85
CA LYS A 53 21.61 -48.96 27.11
C LYS A 53 20.93 -50.20 27.69
N PRO A 54 19.59 -50.26 27.81
CA PRO A 54 18.67 -49.86 26.74
C PRO A 54 17.39 -49.17 27.22
N ILE A 55 16.77 -48.38 26.34
CA ILE A 55 15.32 -48.27 26.07
C ILE A 55 15.19 -47.09 25.09
N CYS A 56 14.98 -47.43 23.81
CA CYS A 56 14.69 -46.47 22.77
C CYS A 56 13.22 -46.04 22.89
N PHE A 57 12.93 -45.04 23.72
CA PHE A 57 11.71 -44.25 23.58
C PHE A 57 12.06 -43.00 22.76
N ALA A 58 11.94 -43.13 21.44
CA ALA A 58 11.97 -41.98 20.53
C ALA A 58 10.67 -41.19 20.73
N LEU A 59 10.67 -40.27 21.70
CA LEU A 59 9.62 -39.26 21.83
C LEU A 59 9.79 -38.30 20.65
N ALA A 60 9.09 -38.59 19.55
CA ALA A 60 8.96 -37.67 18.43
C ALA A 60 8.19 -36.44 18.92
N LEU A 61 8.90 -35.34 19.23
CA LEU A 61 8.27 -34.04 19.39
C LEU A 61 7.68 -33.64 18.03
N ALA A 62 6.38 -33.93 17.84
CA ALA A 62 5.59 -33.37 16.76
C ALA A 62 5.51 -31.86 16.98
N THR A 63 6.36 -31.10 16.28
CA THR A 63 6.24 -29.65 16.19
C THR A 63 4.96 -29.35 15.44
N LEU A 64 3.90 -28.99 16.16
CA LEU A 64 2.71 -28.41 15.56
C LEU A 64 3.15 -27.07 14.96
N ALA A 65 3.43 -27.07 13.66
CA ALA A 65 3.58 -25.85 12.88
C ALA A 65 2.23 -25.14 12.91
N THR A 66 2.11 -24.18 13.83
CA THR A 66 0.96 -23.26 13.83
C THR A 66 1.05 -22.45 12.53
N PRO A 67 0.00 -22.43 11.70
CA PRO A 67 0.02 -21.62 10.50
C PRO A 67 0.19 -20.16 10.92
N ALA A 68 1.26 -19.51 10.43
CA ALA A 68 1.40 -18.08 10.56
C ALA A 68 0.23 -17.44 9.79
N ALA A 69 -0.71 -16.83 10.51
CA ALA A 69 -1.76 -16.04 9.88
C ALA A 69 -1.07 -14.93 9.08
N ALA A 70 -1.22 -14.97 7.76
CA ALA A 70 -0.66 -13.95 6.90
C ALA A 70 -1.30 -12.60 7.26
N LEU A 71 -0.46 -11.58 7.42
CA LEU A 71 -0.95 -10.22 7.63
C LEU A 71 -1.81 -9.80 6.44
N GLU A 72 -2.96 -9.19 6.72
CA GLU A 72 -3.81 -8.60 5.69
C GLU A 72 -2.98 -7.56 4.90
N PRO A 73 -3.12 -7.46 3.57
CA PRO A 73 -2.43 -6.43 2.81
C PRO A 73 -2.77 -5.01 3.31
N LEU A 74 -1.77 -4.12 3.38
CA LEU A 74 -1.98 -2.71 3.80
C LEU A 74 -3.06 -1.99 3.00
N ALA A 75 -3.28 -2.38 1.74
CA ALA A 75 -4.33 -1.85 0.88
C ALA A 75 -5.76 -2.21 1.35
N GLN A 76 -5.91 -3.28 2.13
CA GLN A 76 -7.19 -3.78 2.66
C GLN A 76 -7.41 -3.36 4.12
N GLU A 77 -6.34 -2.99 4.84
CA GLU A 77 -6.40 -2.54 6.23
C GLU A 77 -7.27 -1.28 6.40
N LYS A 78 -8.52 -1.49 6.81
CA LYS A 78 -9.55 -0.44 6.85
C LYS A 78 -9.11 0.78 7.65
N TYR A 79 -8.56 0.58 8.85
CA TYR A 79 -8.16 1.70 9.72
C TYR A 79 -7.08 2.56 9.06
N ILE A 80 -6.09 1.95 8.40
CA ILE A 80 -5.03 2.69 7.70
C ILE A 80 -5.60 3.48 6.53
N ASN A 81 -6.43 2.82 5.71
CA ASN A 81 -7.02 3.43 4.53
C ASN A 81 -7.96 4.58 4.88
N ASP A 82 -8.82 4.43 5.90
CA ASP A 82 -9.74 5.49 6.34
C ASP A 82 -8.99 6.74 6.81
N ARG A 83 -7.86 6.58 7.52
CA ARG A 83 -7.04 7.70 8.00
C ARG A 83 -6.32 8.40 6.85
N LEU A 84 -5.83 7.65 5.85
CA LEU A 84 -5.22 8.21 4.65
C LEU A 84 -6.23 8.95 3.77
N VAL A 85 -7.44 8.42 3.62
CA VAL A 85 -8.56 9.10 2.95
C VAL A 85 -8.90 10.39 3.68
N ALA A 86 -9.09 10.36 4.99
CA ALA A 86 -9.41 11.54 5.79
C ALA A 86 -8.31 12.63 5.68
N ALA A 87 -7.04 12.22 5.73
CA ALA A 87 -5.92 13.13 5.52
C ALA A 87 -5.92 13.75 4.12
N ARG A 88 -6.26 12.98 3.08
CA ARG A 88 -6.36 13.48 1.72
C ARG A 88 -7.52 14.47 1.56
N VAL A 89 -8.68 14.19 2.16
CA VAL A 89 -9.82 15.11 2.17
C VAL A 89 -9.44 16.44 2.83
N ALA A 90 -8.82 16.41 4.02
CA ALA A 90 -8.34 17.60 4.71
C ALA A 90 -7.30 18.37 3.87
N ASP A 91 -6.35 17.68 3.24
CA ASP A 91 -5.36 18.32 2.35
C ASP A 91 -6.02 18.99 1.14
N ARG A 92 -7.07 18.39 0.57
CA ARG A 92 -7.78 18.99 -0.55
C ARG A 92 -8.56 20.24 -0.13
N ILE A 93 -9.20 20.20 1.04
CA ILE A 93 -9.93 21.36 1.60
C ILE A 93 -8.97 22.53 1.83
N ARG A 94 -7.89 22.36 2.60
CA ARG A 94 -6.95 23.46 2.91
C ARG A 94 -6.27 24.05 1.67
N ARG A 95 -6.04 23.24 0.63
CA ARG A 95 -5.39 23.71 -0.61
C ARG A 95 -6.32 24.52 -1.49
N THR A 96 -7.63 24.41 -1.29
CA THR A 96 -8.64 25.05 -2.13
C THR A 96 -9.33 26.19 -1.40
N CYS A 97 -9.57 26.04 -0.10
CA CYS A 97 -10.21 27.05 0.71
C CYS A 97 -9.20 28.09 1.21
N PRO A 98 -9.34 29.39 0.89
CA PRO A 98 -8.42 30.43 1.34
C PRO A 98 -8.51 30.73 2.84
N SER A 99 -9.59 30.37 3.54
CA SER A 99 -9.83 30.69 4.96
C SER A 99 -9.59 29.52 5.93
N ILE A 100 -9.08 28.37 5.46
CA ILE A 100 -8.80 27.19 6.29
C ILE A 100 -7.37 26.72 6.08
N ASP A 101 -6.67 26.45 7.18
CA ASP A 101 -5.33 25.84 7.19
C ASP A 101 -5.35 24.42 7.79
N ALA A 102 -4.22 23.73 7.67
CA ALA A 102 -3.97 22.48 8.38
C ALA A 102 -3.35 22.72 9.75
N ARG A 103 -3.74 21.91 10.72
CA ARG A 103 -3.01 21.76 11.98
C ARG A 103 -1.77 20.89 11.77
N LEU A 104 -0.73 21.45 11.16
CA LEU A 104 0.45 20.70 10.68
C LEU A 104 1.10 19.82 11.75
N LEU A 105 1.30 20.35 12.97
CA LEU A 105 1.89 19.59 14.08
C LEU A 105 1.00 18.39 14.48
N TYR A 106 -0.31 18.60 14.51
CA TYR A 106 -1.27 17.53 14.82
C TYR A 106 -1.31 16.48 13.70
N ALA A 107 -1.39 16.91 12.44
CA ALA A 107 -1.37 16.02 11.28
C ALA A 107 -0.10 15.14 11.23
N TYR A 108 1.06 15.73 11.52
CA TYR A 108 2.31 14.99 11.65
C TYR A 108 2.26 13.95 12.78
N GLY A 109 1.73 14.34 13.95
CA GLY A 109 1.51 13.44 15.07
C GLY A 109 0.62 12.25 14.72
N GLU A 110 -0.48 12.49 14.01
CA GLU A 110 -1.40 11.45 13.54
C GLU A 110 -0.75 10.51 12.51
N ALA A 111 0.06 11.04 11.59
CA ALA A 111 0.83 10.22 10.65
C ALA A 111 1.82 9.30 11.39
N ARG A 112 2.52 9.81 12.41
CA ARG A 112 3.42 9.00 13.25
C ARG A 112 2.68 7.94 14.06
N LYS A 113 1.51 8.26 14.60
CA LYS A 113 0.64 7.27 15.28
C LYS A 113 0.20 6.17 14.31
N LEU A 114 -0.18 6.53 13.09
CA LEU A 114 -0.60 5.56 12.07
C LEU A 114 0.55 4.63 11.64
N LYS A 115 1.75 5.17 11.46
CA LYS A 115 2.95 4.35 11.18
C LYS A 115 3.23 3.38 12.33
N ARG A 116 3.16 3.84 13.59
CA ARG A 116 3.33 2.96 14.76
C ARG A 116 2.25 1.89 14.84
N TYR A 117 1.00 2.23 14.54
CA TYR A 117 -0.08 1.25 14.48
C TYR A 117 0.23 0.12 13.47
N ALA A 118 0.67 0.47 12.26
CA ALA A 118 1.07 -0.53 11.26
C ALA A 118 2.25 -1.39 11.76
N GLN A 119 3.26 -0.77 12.36
CA GLN A 119 4.40 -1.51 12.92
C GLN A 119 3.97 -2.47 14.05
N GLN A 120 3.05 -2.06 14.92
CA GLN A 120 2.51 -2.89 15.99
C GLN A 120 1.69 -4.09 15.45
N LYS A 121 1.10 -3.96 14.26
CA LYS A 121 0.48 -5.09 13.55
C LYS A 121 1.48 -6.03 12.89
N GLY A 122 2.77 -5.69 12.85
CA GLY A 122 3.82 -6.52 12.26
C GLY A 122 4.26 -6.12 10.86
N TYR A 123 3.77 -4.99 10.31
CA TYR A 123 4.26 -4.48 9.03
C TYR A 123 5.66 -3.87 9.19
N SER A 124 6.59 -4.29 8.33
CA SER A 124 7.92 -3.68 8.24
C SER A 124 7.86 -2.27 7.66
N ASN A 125 8.89 -1.46 7.93
CA ASN A 125 9.01 -0.14 7.31
C ASN A 125 9.01 -0.22 5.79
N ALA A 126 9.70 -1.20 5.20
CA ALA A 126 9.76 -1.38 3.76
C ALA A 126 8.37 -1.68 3.15
N GLN A 127 7.54 -2.48 3.81
CA GLN A 127 6.16 -2.73 3.37
C GLN A 127 5.30 -1.47 3.46
N ILE A 128 5.43 -0.72 4.56
CA ILE A 128 4.71 0.55 4.75
C ILE A 128 5.10 1.55 3.67
N ASP A 129 6.40 1.72 3.42
CA ASP A 129 6.91 2.68 2.45
C ASP A 129 6.52 2.26 1.02
N ALA A 130 6.63 0.97 0.68
CA ALA A 130 6.17 0.45 -0.62
C ALA A 130 4.67 0.68 -0.86
N PHE A 131 3.83 0.50 0.18
CA PHE A 131 2.41 0.81 0.11
C PHE A 131 2.16 2.31 -0.05
N LEU A 132 2.85 3.14 0.73
CA LEU A 132 2.72 4.60 0.64
C LEU A 132 3.29 5.17 -0.66
N ASP A 133 4.12 4.43 -1.40
CA ASP A 133 4.67 4.84 -2.70
C ASP A 133 3.96 4.25 -3.91
N SER A 134 3.14 3.21 -3.71
CA SER A 134 2.29 2.59 -4.72
C SER A 134 1.39 3.62 -5.42
N LYS A 135 1.60 3.79 -6.73
CA LYS A 135 0.76 4.68 -7.56
C LYS A 135 -0.69 4.22 -7.61
N GLU A 136 -0.89 2.90 -7.60
CA GLU A 136 -2.22 2.29 -7.61
C GLU A 136 -2.98 2.58 -6.33
N ASP A 137 -2.35 2.39 -5.16
CA ASP A 137 -2.97 2.67 -3.87
C ASP A 137 -3.24 4.15 -3.67
N LYS A 138 -2.29 5.02 -4.06
CA LYS A 138 -2.52 6.48 -4.08
C LYS A 138 -3.73 6.84 -4.92
N LYS A 139 -3.83 6.29 -6.14
CA LYS A 139 -4.96 6.56 -7.04
C LYS A 139 -6.29 6.12 -6.42
N ARG A 140 -6.34 4.93 -5.82
CA ARG A 140 -7.53 4.43 -5.12
C ARG A 140 -7.93 5.32 -3.95
N ILE A 141 -6.99 5.63 -3.05
CA ILE A 141 -7.23 6.51 -1.89
C ILE A 141 -7.71 7.89 -2.34
N TYR A 142 -7.11 8.44 -3.40
CA TYR A 142 -7.49 9.76 -3.92
C TYR A 142 -8.86 9.73 -4.56
N ALA A 143 -9.22 8.67 -5.29
CA ALA A 143 -10.56 8.51 -5.84
C ALA A 143 -11.62 8.49 -4.74
N VAL A 144 -11.39 7.74 -3.66
CA VAL A 144 -12.30 7.70 -2.50
C VAL A 144 -12.43 9.08 -1.83
N ALA A 145 -11.32 9.81 -1.68
CA ALA A 145 -11.34 11.15 -1.11
C ALA A 145 -12.08 12.17 -2.00
N GLU A 146 -11.87 12.15 -3.32
CA GLU A 146 -12.57 13.05 -4.25
C GLU A 146 -14.07 12.73 -4.36
N ASP A 147 -14.45 11.46 -4.28
CA ASP A 147 -15.82 11.00 -4.20
C ASP A 147 -16.50 11.47 -2.89
N TYR A 148 -15.80 11.35 -1.75
CA TYR A 148 -16.26 11.93 -0.49
C TYR A 148 -16.52 13.45 -0.63
N LEU A 149 -15.55 14.19 -1.16
CA LEU A 149 -15.66 15.65 -1.34
C LEU A 149 -16.87 16.01 -2.21
N THR A 150 -17.02 15.35 -3.34
CA THR A 150 -18.10 15.60 -4.30
C THR A 150 -19.47 15.31 -3.69
N ARG A 151 -19.65 14.15 -3.04
CA ARG A 151 -20.90 13.79 -2.36
C ARG A 151 -21.26 14.74 -1.21
N ASN A 152 -20.26 15.34 -0.57
CA ASN A 152 -20.46 16.32 0.49
C ASN A 152 -20.51 17.78 -0.03
N GLY A 153 -20.70 17.96 -1.34
CA GLY A 153 -21.05 19.24 -1.94
C GLY A 153 -19.86 20.13 -2.30
N ALA A 154 -18.63 19.62 -2.28
CA ALA A 154 -17.48 20.30 -2.85
C ALA A 154 -17.54 20.23 -4.39
N ARG A 155 -17.33 21.37 -5.06
CA ARG A 155 -17.43 21.49 -6.53
C ARG A 155 -16.14 22.05 -7.11
N LYS A 156 -15.66 21.43 -8.20
CA LYS A 156 -14.47 21.90 -8.91
C LYS A 156 -14.70 23.34 -9.39
N GLY A 157 -13.76 24.24 -9.07
CA GLY A 157 -13.83 25.66 -9.43
C GLY A 157 -14.58 26.54 -8.42
N ASP A 158 -15.22 25.96 -7.40
CA ASP A 158 -15.92 26.69 -6.35
C ASP A 158 -15.16 26.52 -5.02
N ALA A 159 -14.27 27.46 -4.71
CA ALA A 159 -13.48 27.43 -3.47
C ALA A 159 -14.35 27.52 -2.21
N GLU A 160 -15.47 28.25 -2.27
CA GLU A 160 -16.36 28.43 -1.12
C GLU A 160 -17.09 27.13 -0.76
N SER A 161 -17.38 26.27 -1.74
CA SER A 161 -17.90 24.92 -1.47
C SER A 161 -16.95 24.09 -0.59
N PHE A 162 -15.64 24.17 -0.82
CA PHE A 162 -14.64 23.52 0.02
C PHE A 162 -14.54 24.17 1.40
N CYS A 163 -14.65 25.50 1.48
CA CYS A 163 -14.65 26.20 2.76
C CYS A 163 -15.84 25.83 3.64
N ARG A 164 -17.05 25.79 3.06
CA ARG A 164 -18.27 25.36 3.77
C ARG A 164 -18.13 23.92 4.28
N LEU A 165 -17.66 23.01 3.43
CA LEU A 165 -17.39 21.63 3.85
C LEU A 165 -16.35 21.58 4.97
N GLY A 166 -15.23 22.30 4.82
CA GLY A 166 -14.17 22.35 5.83
C GLY A 166 -14.66 22.83 7.19
N ARG A 167 -15.46 23.91 7.24
CA ARG A 167 -16.07 24.39 8.48
C ARG A 167 -17.02 23.36 9.08
N ALA A 168 -17.81 22.67 8.26
CA ALA A 168 -18.70 21.60 8.72
C ALA A 168 -17.90 20.42 9.32
N GLU A 169 -16.80 20.01 8.68
CA GLU A 169 -15.93 18.94 9.19
C GLU A 169 -15.25 19.35 10.51
N ILE A 170 -14.73 20.58 10.62
CA ILE A 170 -14.17 21.13 11.87
C ILE A 170 -15.22 21.07 12.99
N ALA A 171 -16.45 21.48 12.72
CA ALA A 171 -17.54 21.45 13.70
C ALA A 171 -17.91 20.04 14.17
N LYS A 172 -17.84 19.04 13.27
CA LYS A 172 -18.08 17.62 13.60
C LYS A 172 -17.01 17.01 14.52
N LYS A 173 -15.83 17.65 14.66
CA LYS A 173 -14.68 17.15 15.44
C LYS A 173 -14.26 15.72 15.07
N ASN A 174 -14.50 15.32 13.83
CA ASN A 174 -14.08 14.03 13.33
C ASN A 174 -12.62 14.07 12.85
N VAL A 175 -12.15 12.98 12.25
CA VAL A 175 -10.76 12.87 11.76
C VAL A 175 -10.41 13.94 10.73
N ILE A 176 -11.31 14.28 9.81
CA ILE A 176 -11.06 15.28 8.78
C ILE A 176 -10.97 16.66 9.43
N GLY A 177 -11.97 16.99 10.25
CA GLY A 177 -12.05 18.27 10.96
C GLY A 177 -10.92 18.50 11.95
N SER A 178 -10.44 17.45 12.63
CA SER A 178 -9.34 17.58 13.60
C SER A 178 -8.00 17.93 12.95
N LEU A 179 -7.85 17.67 11.64
CA LEU A 179 -6.68 18.04 10.85
C LEU A 179 -6.74 19.50 10.34
N LEU A 180 -7.88 20.17 10.49
CA LEU A 180 -8.14 21.50 9.94
C LEU A 180 -8.31 22.56 11.03
N VAL A 181 -8.04 23.81 10.68
CA VAL A 181 -8.28 24.98 11.53
C VAL A 181 -8.71 26.16 10.66
N ALA A 182 -9.69 26.93 11.13
CA ALA A 182 -10.03 28.20 10.49
C ALA A 182 -8.90 29.21 10.73
N LYS A 183 -8.63 30.05 9.75
CA LYS A 183 -7.70 31.18 9.88
C LYS A 183 -8.27 32.27 10.77
#